data_AF-A0A967HMA3-F1
#
_entry.id   AF-A0A967HMA3-F1
#
_cell.length_a   1.000
_cell.length_b   1.000
_cell.length_c   1.000
_cell.angle_alpha   90.00
_cell.angle_beta   90.00
_cell.angle_gamma   90.00
#
_symmetry.space_group_name_H-M   'P 1'
#
loop_
_entity.id
_entity.type
_entity.pdbx_description
1 polymer ?
#
loop_
_entity_poly.entity_id
_entity_poly.type
_entity_poly.pdbx_seq_one_letter_code
_entity_poly.pdbx_strand_id
1 'polypeptide(L)'
;LAFAPPMVVGGLLTAAAYLAGELVLIPGIWLALYGTGVMTAGAYSVRVIPLMGAAFIALSAVGLLTPVSGDLLLALGLGGLHVGFGALIWRRYGG
;
A
#
# COMPACT_ATOMS: atom_id res chain seq x y z
N LEU A 1 -0.85 16.80 3.80
CA LEU A 1 -0.04 16.97 2.56
C LEU A 1 0.82 15.75 2.23
N ALA A 2 1.45 15.08 3.21
CA ALA A 2 2.37 13.95 2.96
C ALA A 2 1.80 12.78 2.12
N PHE A 3 0.49 12.54 2.16
CA PHE A 3 -0.15 11.47 1.39
C PHE A 3 -0.30 11.77 -0.12
N ALA A 4 -0.47 13.04 -0.50
CA ALA A 4 -0.81 13.39 -1.88
C ALA A 4 0.34 13.12 -2.88
N PRO A 5 1.61 13.47 -2.61
CA PRO A 5 2.70 13.22 -3.55
C PRO A 5 2.85 11.73 -3.93
N PRO A 6 2.85 10.76 -2.99
CA PRO A 6 2.88 9.34 -3.33
C PRO A 6 1.73 8.89 -4.25
N MET A 7 0.51 9.43 -4.07
CA MET A 7 -0.63 9.09 -4.92
C MET A 7 -0.48 9.63 -6.34
N VAL A 8 0.02 10.86 -6.49
CA VAL A 8 0.32 11.43 -7.81
C VAL A 8 1.38 10.60 -8.53
N VAL A 9 2.47 10.25 -7.83
CA VAL A 9 3.52 9.37 -8.39
C VAL A 9 2.94 8.00 -8.75
N GLY A 10 2.02 7.46 -7.97
CA GLY A 10 1.36 6.19 -8.27
C GLY A 10 0.50 6.23 -9.51
N GLY A 11 -0.24 7.31 -9.72
CA GLY A 11 -0.97 7.54 -10.97
C GLY A 11 -0.04 7.59 -12.19
N LEU A 12 1.06 8.34 -12.07
CA LEU A 12 2.07 8.45 -13.14
C LEU A 12 2.73 7.11 -13.47
N LEU A 13 3.16 6.34 -12.46
CA LEU A 13 3.78 5.03 -12.66
C LEU A 13 2.77 4.00 -13.18
N THR A 14 1.50 4.08 -12.78
CA THR A 14 0.44 3.22 -13.33
C THR A 14 0.24 3.50 -14.81
N ALA A 15 0.17 4.78 -15.21
CA ALA A 15 0.06 5.15 -16.61
C ALA A 15 1.29 4.69 -17.41
N ALA A 16 2.50 4.87 -16.88
CA ALA A 16 3.73 4.43 -17.52
C ALA A 16 3.77 2.90 -17.71
N ALA A 17 3.44 2.13 -16.66
CA ALA A 17 3.40 0.67 -16.73
C ALA A 17 2.32 0.17 -17.70
N TYR A 18 1.14 0.80 -17.70
CA TYR A 18 0.06 0.48 -18.64
C TYR A 18 0.49 0.72 -20.09
N LEU A 19 1.10 1.87 -20.38
CA LEU A 19 1.61 2.20 -21.72
C LEU A 19 2.74 1.26 -22.16
N ALA A 20 3.55 0.74 -21.23
CA ALA A 20 4.59 -0.24 -21.50
C ALA A 20 4.07 -1.69 -21.63
N GLY A 21 2.79 -1.95 -21.32
CA GLY A 21 2.23 -3.31 -21.28
C GLY A 21 2.61 -4.11 -20.02
N GLU A 22 3.29 -3.50 -19.05
CA GLU A 22 3.81 -4.12 -17.83
C GLU A 22 2.74 -4.17 -16.72
N LEU A 23 1.57 -4.71 -17.05
CA LEU A 23 0.41 -4.73 -16.14
C LEU A 23 0.68 -5.51 -14.85
N VAL A 24 1.61 -6.47 -14.88
CA VAL A 24 2.00 -7.28 -13.72
C VAL A 24 2.63 -6.44 -12.60
N LEU A 25 3.23 -5.29 -12.91
CA LEU A 25 3.87 -4.42 -11.94
C LEU A 25 2.89 -3.53 -11.18
N ILE A 26 1.71 -3.27 -11.77
CA ILE A 26 0.73 -2.29 -11.27
C ILE A 26 0.30 -2.58 -9.82
N PRO A 27 -0.08 -3.81 -9.44
CA PRO A 27 -0.45 -4.12 -8.05
C PRO A 27 0.67 -3.82 -7.05
N GLY A 28 1.90 -4.17 -7.39
CA GLY A 28 3.07 -3.89 -6.56
C GLY A 28 3.32 -2.38 -6.40
N ILE A 29 3.22 -1.62 -7.48
CA ILE A 29 3.33 -0.15 -7.47
C ILE A 29 2.27 0.48 -6.56
N TRP A 30 1.02 0.02 -6.67
CA TRP A 30 -0.08 0.53 -5.84
C TRP A 30 0.18 0.28 -4.36
N LEU A 31 0.53 -0.95 -3.99
CA LEU A 31 0.82 -1.28 -2.59
C LEU A 31 2.03 -0.51 -2.05
N ALA A 32 3.08 -0.34 -2.85
CA ALA A 32 4.29 0.38 -2.44
C ALA A 32 3.99 1.86 -2.14
N LEU A 33 3.30 2.56 -3.04
CA LEU A 33 3.05 3.99 -2.90
C LEU A 33 1.90 4.30 -1.95
N TYR A 34 0.91 3.41 -1.86
CA TYR A 34 -0.08 3.46 -0.79
C TYR A 34 0.60 3.31 0.58
N GLY A 35 1.42 2.28 0.76
CA GLY A 35 2.15 2.04 2.01
C GLY A 35 3.07 3.21 2.40
N THR A 36 3.81 3.75 1.43
CA THR A 36 4.68 4.92 1.62
C THR A 36 3.86 6.16 2.01
N GLY A 37 2.72 6.40 1.34
CA GLY A 37 1.82 7.50 1.68
C GLY A 37 1.23 7.36 3.08
N VAL A 38 0.75 6.18 3.45
CA VAL A 38 0.22 5.89 4.79
C VAL A 38 1.30 6.06 5.85
N MET A 39 2.50 5.52 5.63
CA MET A 39 3.59 5.61 6.60
C MET A 39 3.99 7.06 6.87
N THR A 40 4.17 7.85 5.80
CA THR A 40 4.60 9.25 5.91
C THR A 40 3.49 10.15 6.45
N ALA A 41 2.24 9.97 6.03
CA ALA A 41 1.10 10.72 6.58
C ALA A 41 0.83 10.36 8.05
N GLY A 42 1.10 9.11 8.43
CA GLY A 42 0.97 8.61 9.80
C GLY A 42 2.17 8.90 10.70
N ALA A 43 3.23 9.56 10.22
CA ALA A 43 4.50 9.71 10.95
C ALA A 43 4.35 10.36 12.34
N TYR A 44 3.39 11.28 12.49
CA TYR A 44 3.05 11.95 13.74
C TYR A 44 1.73 11.46 14.36
N SER A 45 1.25 10.29 13.95
CA SER A 45 0.04 9.66 14.47
C SER A 45 0.38 8.51 15.43
N VAL A 46 -0.64 7.76 15.87
CA VAL A 46 -0.46 6.55 16.65
C VAL A 46 0.35 5.50 15.87
N ARG A 47 1.27 4.82 16.56
CA ARG A 47 2.29 3.93 15.97
C ARG A 47 1.73 2.83 15.06
N VAL A 48 0.46 2.45 15.25
CA VAL A 48 -0.23 1.46 14.42
C VAL A 48 -0.35 1.90 12.96
N ILE A 49 -0.46 3.19 12.65
CA ILE A 49 -0.63 3.69 11.27
C ILE A 49 0.70 3.58 10.47
N PRO A 50 1.86 4.06 10.96
CA PRO A 50 3.14 3.81 10.29
C PRO A 50 3.46 2.33 10.10
N LEU A 51 3.10 1.48 11.07
CA LEU A 51 3.28 0.03 10.97
C LEU A 51 2.41 -0.58 9.87
N MET A 52 1.17 -0.09 9.69
CA MET A 52 0.33 -0.49 8.56
C MET A 52 1.01 -0.13 7.23
N GLY A 53 1.53 1.10 7.11
CA GLY A 53 2.29 1.51 5.93
C GLY A 53 3.52 0.63 5.68
N ALA A 54 4.24 0.22 6.73
CA ALA A 54 5.38 -0.71 6.62
C ALA A 54 4.95 -2.08 6.09
N ALA A 55 3.82 -2.60 6.57
CA ALA A 55 3.27 -3.88 6.11
C ALA A 55 2.89 -3.85 4.62
N PHE A 56 2.31 -2.74 4.14
CA PHE A 56 2.05 -2.52 2.73
C PHE A 56 3.32 -2.51 1.88
N ILE A 57 4.37 -1.84 2.34
CA ILE A 57 5.67 -1.81 1.64
C ILE A 57 6.28 -3.22 1.60
N ALA A 58 6.25 -3.96 2.70
CA ALA A 58 6.75 -5.34 2.74
C ALA A 58 5.98 -6.24 1.75
N LEU A 59 4.65 -6.12 1.69
CA LEU A 59 3.81 -6.87 0.75
C LEU A 59 4.10 -6.46 -0.71
N SER A 60 4.34 -5.17 -0.97
CA SER A 60 4.73 -4.70 -2.31
C SER A 60 6.05 -5.28 -2.78
N ALA A 61 7.02 -5.47 -1.87
CA ALA A 61 8.30 -6.09 -2.20
C ALA A 61 8.09 -7.53 -2.69
N VAL A 62 7.17 -8.28 -2.06
CA VAL A 62 6.77 -9.61 -2.57
C VAL A 62 6.21 -9.49 -3.97
N GLY A 63 5.29 -8.56 -4.21
CA GLY A 63 4.66 -8.40 -5.51
C GLY A 63 5.56 -7.91 -6.65
N LEU A 64 6.58 -7.10 -6.32
CA LEU A 64 7.51 -6.56 -7.32
C LEU A 64 8.70 -7.48 -7.59
N LEU A 65 9.06 -8.35 -6.64
CA LEU A 65 10.28 -9.16 -6.71
C LEU A 65 10.01 -10.66 -6.92
N THR A 66 8.74 -11.08 -6.96
CA THR A 66 8.34 -12.49 -7.11
C THR A 66 7.12 -12.62 -8.03
N PRO A 67 6.90 -13.79 -8.67
CA PRO A 67 5.80 -13.98 -9.63
C PRO A 67 4.44 -14.27 -8.97
N VAL A 68 4.12 -13.59 -7.86
CA VAL A 68 2.85 -13.78 -7.14
C VAL A 68 1.70 -13.09 -7.89
N SER A 69 0.51 -13.68 -7.82
CA SER A 69 -0.70 -13.09 -8.43
C SER A 69 -0.99 -11.69 -7.88
N GLY A 70 -1.21 -10.75 -8.79
CA GLY A 70 -1.66 -9.39 -8.48
C GLY A 70 -2.95 -9.36 -7.66
N ASP A 71 -3.93 -10.19 -8.01
CA ASP A 71 -5.21 -10.27 -7.32
C ASP A 71 -5.03 -10.71 -5.86
N LEU A 72 -4.14 -11.67 -5.62
CA LEU A 72 -3.82 -12.14 -4.28
C LEU A 72 -3.15 -11.03 -3.45
N LEU A 73 -2.22 -10.29 -4.05
CA LEU A 73 -1.54 -9.16 -3.39
C LEU A 73 -2.53 -8.06 -3.02
N LEU A 74 -3.44 -7.71 -3.93
CA LEU A 74 -4.47 -6.70 -3.67
C LEU A 74 -5.48 -7.17 -2.62
N ALA A 75 -5.89 -8.44 -2.66
CA ALA A 75 -6.76 -9.04 -1.66
C ALA A 75 -6.11 -9.03 -0.27
N LEU A 76 -4.83 -9.40 -0.16
CA LEU A 76 -4.09 -9.40 1.10
C LEU A 76 -3.80 -7.98 1.60
N GLY A 77 -3.42 -7.06 0.70
CA GLY A 77 -3.09 -5.69 1.05
C GLY A 77 -4.32 -4.82 1.27
N LEU A 78 -5.03 -4.50 0.19
CA LEU A 78 -6.17 -3.58 0.24
C LEU A 78 -7.37 -4.17 1.00
N GLY A 79 -7.51 -5.50 1.06
CA GLY A 79 -8.50 -6.16 1.90
C GLY A 79 -7.95 -6.54 3.28
N GLY A 80 -7.09 -7.56 3.32
CA GLY A 80 -6.64 -8.21 4.54
C GLY A 80 -5.94 -7.28 5.55
N LEU A 81 -4.94 -6.51 5.11
CA LEU A 81 -4.24 -5.57 5.99
C LEU A 81 -5.19 -4.49 6.49
N HIS A 82 -6.05 -3.90 5.63
CA HIS A 82 -7.02 -2.91 6.07
C HIS A 82 -8.00 -3.45 7.10
N VAL A 83 -8.55 -4.65 6.91
CA VAL A 83 -9.45 -5.28 7.87
C VAL A 83 -8.71 -5.56 9.19
N GLY A 84 -7.50 -6.13 9.12
CA GLY A 84 -6.72 -6.46 10.31
C GLY A 84 -6.32 -5.23 11.12
N PHE A 85 -5.72 -4.24 10.46
CA PHE A 85 -5.31 -2.99 11.11
C PHE A 85 -6.52 -2.13 11.50
N GLY A 86 -7.59 -2.08 10.70
CA GLY A 86 -8.84 -1.40 11.03
C GLY A 86 -9.49 -1.97 12.29
N ALA A 87 -9.57 -3.31 12.40
CA ALA A 87 -10.05 -3.97 13.61
C ALA A 87 -9.16 -3.69 14.83
N LEU A 88 -7.83 -3.67 14.65
CA LEU A 88 -6.89 -3.29 15.71
C LEU A 88 -7.08 -1.84 16.15
N ILE A 89 -7.24 -0.92 15.20
CA ILE A 89 -7.45 0.51 15.47
C ILE A 89 -8.76 0.69 16.25
N TRP A 90 -9.85 0.11 15.76
CA TRP A 90 -11.15 0.17 16.42
C TRP A 90 -11.08 -0.33 17.87
N ARG A 91 -10.44 -1.50 18.10
CA ARG A 91 -10.33 -2.09 19.45
C ARG A 91 -9.46 -1.30 20.42
N ARG A 92 -8.42 -0.61 19.94
CA ARG A 92 -7.40 0.02 20.80
C ARG A 92 -7.55 1.54 20.90
N TYR A 93 -8.18 2.17 19.92
CA TYR A 93 -8.26 3.63 19.79
C TYR A 93 -9.69 4.14 19.58
N GLY A 94 -10.70 3.26 19.58
CA GLY A 94 -12.12 3.65 19.57
C GLY A 94 -12.71 3.91 18.18
N GLY A 95 -11.90 3.86 17.13
CA GLY A 95 -12.30 4.21 15.76
C GLY A 95 -11.87 5.62 15.40
#